data_AF-A0A559A8X4-F1
#
_entry.id   AF-A0A559A8X4-F1
#
_cell.length_a   1.000
_cell.length_b   1.000
_cell.length_c   1.000
_cell.angle_alpha   90.00
_cell.angle_beta   90.00
_cell.angle_gamma   90.00
#
_symmetry.space_group_name_H-M   'P 1'
#
loop_
_entity.id
_entity.type
_entity.pdbx_description
1 polymer ?
#
loop_
_entity_poly.entity_id
_entity_poly.type
_entity_poly.pdbx_seq_one_letter_code
_entity_poly.pdbx_strand_id
1 'polypeptide(L)'
;MFIKCLSIISKNTDVVLRKIEFKNGINFIVDSEKSDKHNKVGKTTCLKLLDLSLGAKSKDAIFKDYETQSVNEQLRLFIENQKIYTDMVLIDDFNNPSKEVSIKTELFNRGKRYINGEQTSYDEVNKYLN
;
A
#
# COMPACT_ATOMS: atom_id res chain seq x y z
N MET A 1 2.16 -17.56 -2.96
CA MET A 1 2.83 -16.26 -3.21
C MET A 1 3.04 -15.57 -1.87
N PHE A 2 4.14 -14.83 -1.74
CA PHE A 2 4.52 -14.06 -0.57
C PHE A 2 4.70 -12.60 -0.96
N ILE A 3 4.43 -11.69 -0.03
CA ILE A 3 4.78 -10.27 -0.21
C ILE A 3 6.28 -10.14 0.04
N LYS A 4 7.04 -9.70 -0.97
CA LYS A 4 8.47 -9.40 -0.86
C LYS A 4 8.70 -8.01 -0.30
N CYS A 5 8.01 -7.02 -0.86
CA CYS A 5 8.07 -5.64 -0.38
C CYS A 5 6.83 -4.83 -0.76
N LEU A 6 6.62 -3.75 -0.02
CA LEU A 6 5.68 -2.68 -0.33
C LEU A 6 6.42 -1.34 -0.36
N SER A 7 6.42 -0.66 -1.50
CA SER A 7 7.02 0.67 -1.67
C SER A 7 5.93 1.74 -1.75
N ILE A 8 6.17 2.89 -1.14
CA ILE A 8 5.34 4.10 -1.24
C ILE A 8 6.14 5.14 -2.02
N ILE A 9 5.61 5.58 -3.15
CA ILE A 9 6.38 6.37 -4.12
C ILE A 9 5.56 7.60 -4.53
N SER A 10 6.24 8.73 -4.68
CA SER A 10 5.64 9.93 -5.29
C SER A 10 5.80 9.87 -6.80
N LYS A 11 4.70 9.84 -7.55
CA LYS A 11 4.73 9.85 -9.03
C LYS A 11 5.28 11.15 -9.61
N ASN A 12 5.17 12.26 -8.88
CA ASN A 12 5.65 13.56 -9.38
C ASN A 12 7.18 13.66 -9.38
N THR A 13 7.84 12.94 -8.48
CA THR A 13 9.29 13.06 -8.24
C THR A 13 10.04 11.74 -8.45
N ASP A 14 9.32 10.63 -8.62
CA ASP A 14 9.82 9.26 -8.63
C ASP A 14 10.63 8.87 -7.38
N VAL A 15 10.47 9.62 -6.28
CA VAL A 15 11.14 9.35 -5.00
C VAL A 15 10.40 8.28 -4.23
N VAL A 16 11.14 7.25 -3.80
CA VAL A 16 10.66 6.24 -2.84
C VAL A 16 10.63 6.86 -1.45
N LEU A 17 9.43 7.18 -0.96
CA LEU A 17 9.22 7.79 0.35
C LEU A 17 9.44 6.78 1.48
N ARG A 18 9.07 5.53 1.24
CA ARG A 18 9.26 4.41 2.16
C ARG A 18 9.26 3.10 1.40
N LYS A 19 10.15 2.19 1.79
CA LYS A 19 10.13 0.79 1.37
C LYS A 19 10.01 -0.09 2.60
N ILE A 20 9.04 -1.00 2.59
CA ILE A 20 8.83 -2.00 3.64
C ILE A 20 9.23 -3.34 3.03
N GLU A 21 10.28 -3.94 3.56
CA GLU A 21 10.76 -5.26 3.13
C GLU A 21 10.24 -6.32 4.10
N PHE A 22 9.62 -7.35 3.54
CA PHE A 22 9.10 -8.48 4.31
C PHE A 22 10.12 -9.62 4.28
N LYS A 23 10.15 -10.38 5.37
CA LYS A 23 11.03 -11.54 5.53
C LYS A 23 10.21 -12.81 5.58
N ASN A 24 10.85 -13.93 5.24
CA ASN A 24 10.29 -15.24 5.53
C ASN A 24 10.10 -15.41 7.04
N GLY A 25 8.93 -15.88 7.45
CA GLY A 25 8.52 -15.96 8.86
C GLY A 25 7.70 -14.76 9.34
N ILE A 26 7.75 -14.52 10.64
CA ILE A 26 6.88 -13.53 11.31
C ILE A 26 7.45 -12.12 11.11
N ASN A 27 6.60 -11.20 10.65
CA ASN A 27 6.93 -9.78 10.49
C ASN A 27 6.13 -8.97 11.53
N PHE A 28 6.79 -8.05 12.23
CA PHE A 28 6.17 -7.25 13.29
C PHE A 28 6.03 -5.77 12.86
N ILE A 29 4.82 -5.23 12.95
CA ILE A 29 4.56 -3.79 12.78
C ILE A 29 4.42 -3.18 14.18
N VAL A 30 5.52 -2.65 14.71
CA VAL A 30 5.61 -2.13 16.07
C VAL A 30 5.65 -0.60 16.10
N ASP A 31 5.29 -0.03 17.25
CA ASP A 31 5.44 1.40 17.50
C ASP A 31 6.89 1.73 17.90
N SER A 32 7.37 2.91 17.52
CA SER A 32 8.65 3.43 18.00
C SER A 32 8.45 4.32 19.24
N GLU A 33 8.26 3.67 20.39
CA GLU A 33 8.27 4.17 21.78
C GLU A 33 7.38 5.37 22.22
N LYS A 34 7.06 5.33 23.53
CA LYS A 34 6.09 6.06 24.38
C LYS A 34 5.49 7.37 23.84
N SER A 35 4.55 7.30 22.91
CA SER A 35 3.65 8.43 22.69
C SER A 35 2.47 8.35 23.65
N ASP A 36 2.37 9.28 24.60
CA ASP A 36 1.16 9.49 25.44
C ASP A 36 -0.10 9.81 24.60
N LYS A 37 0.09 10.04 23.29
CA LYS A 37 -0.98 10.18 22.29
C LYS A 37 -1.30 8.83 21.66
N HIS A 38 -2.26 8.16 22.28
CA HIS A 38 -2.69 6.78 22.06
C HIS A 38 -3.10 6.33 20.63
N ASN A 39 -2.96 7.14 19.56
CA ASN A 39 -3.59 6.77 18.28
C ASN A 39 -3.06 7.41 16.97
N LYS A 40 -1.77 7.77 16.84
CA LYS A 40 -1.28 8.45 15.60
C LYS A 40 0.00 7.92 14.95
N VAL A 41 0.61 6.85 15.44
CA VAL A 41 1.78 6.29 14.75
C VAL A 41 1.27 5.31 13.69
N GLY A 42 1.63 5.53 12.42
CA GLY A 42 1.01 5.04 11.17
C GLY A 42 0.85 3.52 10.93
N LYS A 43 0.68 2.71 11.98
CA LYS A 43 0.38 1.27 11.97
C LYS A 43 -0.90 0.95 11.22
N THR A 44 -2.01 1.58 11.58
CA THR A 44 -3.31 1.38 10.90
C THR A 44 -3.22 1.81 9.44
N THR A 45 -2.52 2.90 9.14
CA THR A 45 -2.28 3.33 7.76
C THR A 45 -1.45 2.30 6.99
N CYS A 46 -0.43 1.69 7.60
CA CYS A 46 0.35 0.61 6.98
C CYS A 46 -0.53 -0.60 6.63
N LEU A 47 -1.42 -1.03 7.55
CA LEU A 47 -2.35 -2.13 7.30
C LEU A 47 -3.34 -1.80 6.18
N LYS A 48 -3.89 -0.58 6.18
CA LYS A 48 -4.78 -0.10 5.10
C LYS A 48 -4.10 -0.06 3.73
N LEU A 49 -2.81 0.28 3.68
CA LEU A 49 -2.03 0.26 2.43
C LEU A 49 -1.79 -1.17 1.92
N LEU A 50 -1.54 -2.12 2.83
CA LEU A 50 -1.45 -3.54 2.48
C LEU A 50 -2.78 -4.04 1.92
N ASP A 51 -3.88 -3.79 2.63
CA ASP A 51 -5.23 -4.20 2.24
C ASP A 51 -5.61 -3.67 0.84
N LEU A 52 -5.33 -2.39 0.56
CA LEU A 52 -5.57 -1.81 -0.77
C LEU A 52 -4.69 -2.36 -1.87
N SER A 53 -3.43 -2.65 -1.56
CA SER A 53 -2.51 -3.25 -2.52
C SER A 53 -2.88 -4.71 -2.81
N LEU A 54 -3.58 -5.36 -1.88
CA LEU A 54 -4.16 -6.70 -2.01
C LEU A 54 -5.61 -6.69 -2.54
N GLY A 55 -6.05 -5.59 -3.16
CA GLY A 55 -7.32 -5.58 -3.88
C GLY A 55 -8.53 -5.09 -3.08
N ALA A 56 -8.34 -4.39 -1.95
CA ALA A 56 -9.47 -3.67 -1.35
C ALA A 56 -10.00 -2.56 -2.27
N LYS A 57 -11.32 -2.35 -2.24
CA LYS A 57 -12.02 -1.48 -3.21
C LYS A 57 -11.87 0.02 -2.90
N SER A 58 -11.96 0.37 -1.63
CA SER A 58 -12.17 1.75 -1.17
C SER A 58 -10.86 2.46 -0.87
N LYS A 59 -10.28 3.15 -1.88
CA LYS A 59 -9.03 3.93 -1.70
C LYS A 59 -9.14 5.02 -0.64
N ASP A 60 -10.33 5.57 -0.46
CA ASP A 60 -10.63 6.56 0.57
C ASP A 60 -10.48 6.00 1.99
N ALA A 61 -10.54 4.67 2.18
CA ALA A 61 -10.31 4.03 3.46
C ALA A 61 -8.92 4.35 4.06
N ILE A 62 -7.92 4.77 3.26
CA ILE A 62 -6.59 5.19 3.77
C ILE A 62 -6.71 6.39 4.69
N PHE A 63 -7.51 7.39 4.29
CA PHE A 63 -7.60 8.68 4.96
C PHE A 63 -8.97 8.93 5.59
N LYS A 64 -9.98 8.09 5.32
CA LYS A 64 -11.29 8.11 5.95
C LYS A 64 -11.40 7.01 7.00
N ASP A 65 -11.96 7.36 8.13
CA ASP A 65 -12.45 6.44 9.15
C ASP A 65 -13.98 6.34 9.01
N TYR A 66 -14.48 5.15 8.72
CA TYR A 66 -15.92 4.93 8.51
C TYR A 66 -16.71 4.80 9.81
N GLU A 67 -16.07 4.47 10.92
CA GLU A 67 -16.75 4.40 12.22
C GLU A 67 -17.03 5.80 12.74
N THR A 68 -16.03 6.69 12.66
CA THR A 68 -16.15 8.07 13.14
C THR A 68 -16.57 9.07 12.06
N GLN A 69 -16.63 8.63 10.80
CA GLN A 69 -16.76 9.49 9.60
C GLN A 69 -15.69 10.57 9.47
N SER A 70 -14.61 10.49 10.26
CA SER A 70 -13.52 11.46 10.24
C SER A 70 -12.64 11.27 9.00
N VAL A 71 -12.10 12.38 8.50
CA VAL A 71 -11.20 12.39 7.35
C VAL A 71 -9.89 13.05 7.75
N ASN A 72 -8.78 12.35 7.54
CA ASN A 72 -7.44 12.91 7.64
C ASN A 72 -7.13 13.69 6.35
N GLU A 73 -7.60 14.94 6.30
CA GLU A 73 -7.43 15.83 5.16
C GLU A 73 -5.95 16.09 4.83
N GLN A 74 -5.06 16.13 5.83
CA GLN A 74 -3.62 16.26 5.58
C GLN A 74 -3.07 15.10 4.76
N LEU A 75 -3.43 13.85 5.12
CA LEU A 75 -3.02 12.67 4.38
C LEU A 75 -3.66 12.62 2.99
N ARG A 76 -4.95 12.98 2.88
CA ARG A 76 -5.65 13.05 1.60
C ARG A 76 -4.98 14.03 0.65
N LEU A 77 -4.75 15.28 1.09
CA LEU A 77 -4.07 16.31 0.31
C LEU A 77 -2.66 15.89 -0.07
N PHE A 78 -1.92 15.24 0.84
CA PHE A 78 -0.60 14.70 0.54
C PHE A 78 -0.64 13.67 -0.60
N ILE A 79 -1.57 12.70 -0.53
CA ILE A 79 -1.76 11.69 -1.58
C ILE A 79 -2.10 12.34 -2.92
N GLU A 80 -3.04 13.29 -2.92
CA GLU A 80 -3.50 13.97 -4.13
C GLU A 80 -2.42 14.86 -4.77
N ASN A 81 -1.72 15.64 -3.96
CA ASN A 81 -0.75 16.62 -4.43
C ASN A 81 0.54 15.95 -4.91
N GLN A 82 1.03 14.95 -4.19
CA GLN A 82 2.27 14.24 -4.53
C GLN A 82 2.06 13.06 -5.49
N LYS A 83 0.80 12.82 -5.88
CA LYS A 83 0.39 11.68 -6.72
C LYS A 83 0.98 10.37 -6.22
N ILE A 84 0.71 10.07 -4.95
CA ILE A 84 1.26 8.90 -4.29
C ILE A 84 0.69 7.61 -4.89
N TYR A 85 1.57 6.62 -5.07
CA TYR A 85 1.19 5.25 -5.41
C TYR A 85 1.93 4.25 -4.53
N THR A 86 1.34 3.07 -4.36
CA THR A 86 2.04 1.90 -3.84
C THR A 86 2.51 1.00 -4.96
N ASP A 87 3.63 0.33 -4.73
CA ASP A 87 4.11 -0.78 -5.56
C ASP A 87 4.40 -1.97 -4.65
N MET A 88 3.59 -3.02 -4.78
CA MET A 88 3.71 -4.26 -4.03
C MET A 88 4.34 -5.33 -4.91
N VAL A 89 5.45 -5.89 -4.46
CA VAL A 89 6.12 -6.99 -5.16
C VAL A 89 5.76 -8.30 -4.48
N LEU A 90 5.25 -9.24 -5.25
CA LEU A 90 4.89 -10.59 -4.86
C LEU A 90 5.86 -11.59 -5.47
N ILE A 91 6.26 -12.59 -4.71
CA ILE A 91 7.12 -13.69 -5.15
C ILE A 91 6.46 -15.04 -4.86
N ASP A 92 6.86 -16.10 -5.54
CA ASP A 92 6.36 -17.45 -5.29
C ASP A 92 7.05 -18.16 -4.13
N ASP A 93 8.36 -17.92 -3.93
CA ASP A 93 9.16 -18.47 -2.84
C ASP A 93 10.22 -17.47 -2.35
N PHE A 94 10.54 -17.48 -1.05
CA PHE A 94 11.55 -16.58 -0.46
C PHE A 94 12.99 -17.03 -0.64
N ASN A 95 13.24 -18.34 -0.76
CA ASN A 95 14.58 -18.90 -0.85
C ASN A 95 15.03 -18.97 -2.32
N ASN A 96 14.13 -19.39 -3.21
CA ASN A 96 14.39 -19.58 -4.64
C ASN A 96 13.21 -19.02 -5.46
N PRO A 97 13.05 -17.69 -5.54
CA PRO A 97 11.96 -17.09 -6.32
C PRO A 97 12.12 -17.43 -7.80
N SER A 98 11.07 -18.00 -8.40
CA SER A 98 11.00 -18.29 -9.84
C SER A 98 10.06 -17.33 -10.57
N LYS A 99 9.17 -16.65 -9.83
CA LYS A 99 8.22 -15.67 -10.35
C LYS A 99 8.18 -14.45 -9.45
N GLU A 100 8.18 -13.28 -10.08
CA GLU A 100 8.00 -12.01 -9.41
C GLU A 100 6.93 -11.20 -10.14
N VAL A 101 6.01 -10.61 -9.38
CA VAL A 101 4.95 -9.74 -9.92
C VAL A 101 4.87 -8.44 -9.13
N SER A 102 4.82 -7.33 -9.85
CA SER A 102 4.58 -6.00 -9.29
C SER A 102 3.12 -5.61 -9.48
N ILE A 103 2.47 -5.23 -8.39
CA ILE A 103 1.13 -4.65 -8.35
C ILE A 103 1.27 -3.20 -7.92
N LYS A 104 1.06 -2.30 -8.88
CA LYS A 104 1.07 -0.85 -8.65
C LYS A 104 -0.35 -0.33 -8.47
N THR A 105 -0.60 0.39 -7.39
CA THR A 105 -1.89 1.05 -7.11
C THR A 105 -1.70 2.54 -6.87
N GLU A 106 -2.18 3.37 -7.79
CA GLU A 106 -2.20 4.83 -7.60
C GLU A 106 -3.30 5.22 -6.61
N LEU A 107 -2.95 5.94 -5.54
CA LEU A 107 -3.85 6.17 -4.40
C LEU A 107 -4.71 7.44 -4.56
N PHE A 108 -4.30 8.36 -5.43
CA PHE A 108 -5.00 9.60 -5.71
C PHE A 108 -6.28 9.38 -6.55
N ASN A 109 -7.13 10.40 -6.62
CA ASN A 109 -8.38 10.37 -7.34
C ASN A 109 -8.15 10.05 -8.83
N ARG A 110 -8.99 9.16 -9.38
CA ARG A 110 -8.83 8.58 -10.73
C ARG A 110 -7.50 7.84 -10.95
N GLY A 111 -6.80 7.50 -9.88
CA GLY A 111 -5.60 6.68 -9.93
C GLY A 111 -5.89 5.30 -10.51
N LYS A 112 -4.97 4.80 -11.30
CA LYS A 112 -5.04 3.52 -12.01
C LYS A 112 -4.36 2.39 -11.23
N ARG A 113 -4.53 1.16 -11.71
CA ARG A 113 -3.84 -0.03 -11.22
C ARG A 113 -3.04 -0.64 -12.36
N TYR A 114 -1.93 -1.29 -12.03
CA TYR A 114 -1.07 -1.94 -13.00
C TYR A 114 -0.57 -3.27 -12.44
N ILE A 115 -0.44 -4.27 -13.32
CA ILE A 115 0.25 -5.53 -13.04
C ILE A 115 1.44 -5.59 -13.99
N ASN A 116 2.66 -5.71 -13.45
CA ASN A 116 3.90 -5.75 -14.23
C ASN A 116 4.05 -4.59 -15.24
N GLY A 117 3.56 -3.40 -14.86
CA GLY A 117 3.60 -2.20 -15.69
C GLY A 117 2.43 -2.04 -16.66
N GLU A 118 1.62 -3.08 -16.89
CA GLU A 118 0.44 -2.99 -17.75
C GLU A 118 -0.78 -2.50 -16.98
N GLN A 119 -1.47 -1.49 -17.52
CA GLN A 119 -2.66 -0.93 -16.87
C GLN A 119 -3.78 -1.97 -16.84
N THR A 120 -4.40 -2.14 -15.69
CA THR A 120 -5.42 -3.17 -15.45
C THR A 120 -6.61 -2.61 -14.68
N SER A 121 -7.71 -3.36 -14.69
CA SER A 121 -8.91 -3.08 -13.89
C SER A 121 -8.78 -3.59 -12.45
N TYR A 122 -9.70 -3.16 -11.59
CA TYR A 122 -9.82 -3.70 -10.24
C TYR A 122 -10.16 -5.19 -10.23
N ASP A 123 -11.07 -5.62 -11.10
CA ASP A 123 -11.53 -7.01 -11.17
C ASP A 123 -10.42 -7.95 -11.62
N GLU A 124 -9.57 -7.51 -12.54
CA GLU A 124 -8.38 -8.26 -12.97
C GLU A 124 -7.33 -8.40 -11.86
N VAL A 125 -7.08 -7.34 -11.07
CA VAL A 125 -6.20 -7.44 -9.89
C VAL A 125 -6.74 -8.46 -8.90
N ASN A 126 -8.04 -8.43 -8.61
CA ASN A 126 -8.65 -9.41 -7.71
C ASN A 126 -8.62 -10.83 -8.26
N LYS A 127 -8.86 -11.01 -9.57
CA LYS A 127 -8.73 -12.31 -10.22
C LYS A 127 -7.28 -12.82 -10.22
N TYR A 128 -6.31 -11.92 -10.25
CA TYR A 128 -4.90 -12.29 -10.16
C TYR A 128 -4.51 -12.75 -8.76
N LEU A 129 -5.09 -12.12 -7.72
CA LEU A 129 -4.78 -12.37 -6.32
C LEU A 129 -5.52 -13.58 -5.70
N ASN A 130 -6.60 -14.07 -6.32
CA ASN A 130 -7.43 -15.20 -5.86
C ASN A 130 -7.39 -16.39 -6.83
#